data_AF-A0A831JUH1-F1
#
_entry.id   AF-A0A831JUH1-F1
#
_cell.length_a   1.000
_cell.length_b   1.000
_cell.length_c   1.000
_cell.angle_alpha   90.00
_cell.angle_beta   90.00
_cell.angle_gamma   90.00
#
_symmetry.space_group_name_H-M   'P 1'
#
loop_
_entity.id
_entity.type
_entity.pdbx_description
1 polymer ?
#
loop_
_entity_poly.entity_id
_entity_poly.type
_entity_poly.pdbx_seq_one_letter_code
_entity_poly.pdbx_strand_id
1 'polypeptide(L)'
;PPTLEDNISDMQRVMRGLRAVTPDSLEPSYDHPELIKVLPAVLRESDWKITLLLLHGRRQEEPDRIIDVEAGDTTARLYGLAVDIGTTTCSGVLIDLNSGKVIAEASAYNAQIRYGEDVISRIIYAGRPGGLRTLQNKVVATINAIIEDICRTMIISPADISYIMASGNTVMSHLLLGLDPKYIRESPYVPSVSQFPLTKAAGLGIQAHPSVRLFLYPCISSYVGGDIVAGVHAAQIAKSELVTLFIDIGTNGEIVVGNKDWMVSAACSAGPAFEGGGIKYGMRAANGAIENFYIHPVTYDPMLITIGRIKPSGICGSGLISVVAELLDSGVIDQQGKFNRNLDQPRIRDGRDGWEYVLAWSQDSLIGEDIVITEVDIDNMMRAKGAMYAGYQTLLESVGLTFADLERVILAGNFGAFIDLEQAIRIGLLPDMDREQFYYLGNGSLLGCQISLSDVRRFRERVQVRQLITNMELSENPEFMSHYMAALFLPHTDMSLFPSVRDRLADRN
;
A
#
# COMPACT_ATOMS: atom_id res chain seq x y z
N PRO A 1 8.80 46.06 -18.04
CA PRO A 1 9.27 45.87 -19.44
C PRO A 1 10.71 46.40 -19.61
N PRO A 2 11.50 45.88 -20.57
CA PRO A 2 12.85 46.35 -20.88
C PRO A 2 12.81 47.72 -21.54
N THR A 3 13.80 48.55 -21.25
CA THR A 3 14.03 49.87 -21.86
C THR A 3 15.49 49.99 -22.27
N LEU A 4 15.85 51.08 -22.98
CA LEU A 4 17.25 51.38 -23.29
C LEU A 4 18.10 51.58 -22.02
N GLU A 5 17.49 52.06 -20.94
CA GLU A 5 18.15 52.29 -19.64
C GLU A 5 18.19 51.03 -18.76
N ASP A 6 17.35 50.03 -19.04
CA ASP A 6 17.25 48.76 -18.29
C ASP A 6 17.19 47.57 -19.24
N ASN A 7 18.35 47.28 -19.86
CA ASN A 7 18.56 46.25 -20.88
C ASN A 7 19.14 44.93 -20.33
N ILE A 8 18.96 44.66 -19.02
CA ILE A 8 19.37 43.40 -18.39
C ILE A 8 18.68 42.19 -19.03
N SER A 9 19.30 41.02 -18.86
CA SER A 9 18.76 39.75 -19.38
C SER A 9 17.39 39.40 -18.77
N ASP A 10 16.61 38.63 -19.51
CA ASP A 10 15.28 38.18 -19.10
C ASP A 10 15.31 37.41 -17.76
N MET A 11 16.28 36.50 -17.57
CA MET A 11 16.44 35.78 -16.30
C MET A 11 16.82 36.69 -15.14
N GLN A 12 17.74 37.65 -15.33
CA GLN A 12 18.06 38.64 -14.29
C GLN A 12 16.83 39.49 -13.92
N ARG A 13 15.99 39.80 -14.89
CA ARG A 13 14.73 40.53 -14.65
C ARG A 13 13.74 39.71 -13.83
N VAL A 14 13.62 38.41 -14.12
CA VAL A 14 12.84 37.47 -13.30
C VAL A 14 13.38 37.40 -11.88
N MET A 15 14.69 37.21 -11.70
CA MET A 15 15.29 37.15 -10.36
C MET A 15 15.12 38.47 -9.58
N ARG A 16 15.24 39.63 -10.25
CA ARG A 16 14.97 40.94 -9.64
C ARG A 16 13.51 41.08 -9.20
N GLY A 17 12.58 40.61 -10.04
CA GLY A 17 11.15 40.58 -9.70
C GLY A 17 10.85 39.67 -8.52
N LEU A 18 11.42 38.46 -8.51
CA LEU A 18 11.26 37.50 -7.43
C LEU A 18 11.82 38.04 -6.10
N ARG A 19 13.05 38.59 -6.10
CA ARG A 19 13.65 39.18 -4.90
C ARG A 19 12.81 40.33 -4.34
N ALA A 20 12.08 41.07 -5.17
CA ALA A 20 11.20 42.14 -4.72
C ALA A 20 9.96 41.61 -3.97
N VAL A 21 9.44 40.43 -4.35
CA VAL A 21 8.27 39.81 -3.70
C VAL A 21 8.63 38.87 -2.55
N THR A 22 9.84 38.28 -2.57
CA THR A 22 10.36 37.38 -1.54
C THR A 22 11.77 37.82 -1.10
N PRO A 23 11.91 38.93 -0.35
CA PRO A 23 13.21 39.51 -0.03
C PRO A 23 14.06 38.64 0.91
N ASP A 24 13.41 37.83 1.75
CA ASP A 24 14.08 36.97 2.75
C ASP A 24 14.42 35.56 2.21
N SER A 25 13.98 35.24 0.99
CA SER A 25 14.25 33.94 0.37
C SER A 25 15.63 33.89 -0.27
N LEU A 26 16.28 32.73 -0.18
CA LEU A 26 17.50 32.46 -0.95
C LEU A 26 17.21 32.56 -2.44
N GLU A 27 18.14 33.12 -3.20
CA GLU A 27 18.00 33.25 -4.65
C GLU A 27 17.92 31.85 -5.29
N PRO A 28 16.83 31.53 -6.01
CA PRO A 28 16.63 30.18 -6.52
C PRO A 28 17.57 29.87 -7.68
N SER A 29 17.85 28.59 -7.87
CA SER A 29 18.50 28.09 -9.09
C SER A 29 17.45 27.75 -10.15
N TYR A 30 17.82 27.70 -11.44
CA TYR A 30 16.96 27.11 -12.46
C TYR A 30 17.19 25.58 -12.51
N ASP A 31 16.11 24.81 -12.65
CA ASP A 31 16.22 23.35 -12.57
C ASP A 31 16.75 22.72 -13.85
N HIS A 32 16.41 23.28 -15.03
CA HIS A 32 16.75 22.69 -16.32
C HIS A 32 16.86 23.72 -17.47
N PRO A 33 17.67 23.46 -18.51
CA PRO A 33 17.95 24.43 -19.57
C PRO A 33 16.77 24.70 -20.52
N GLU A 34 15.79 23.80 -20.60
CA GLU A 34 14.62 23.98 -21.48
C GLU A 34 13.76 25.19 -21.08
N LEU A 35 13.71 25.54 -19.79
CA LEU A 35 13.03 26.72 -19.27
C LEU A 35 13.57 28.02 -19.92
N ILE A 36 14.89 28.11 -20.07
CA ILE A 36 15.55 29.29 -20.63
C ILE A 36 15.15 29.51 -22.10
N LYS A 37 14.82 28.43 -22.82
CA LYS A 37 14.44 28.51 -24.23
C LYS A 37 13.06 29.15 -24.42
N VAL A 38 12.13 28.95 -23.49
CA VAL A 38 10.75 29.46 -23.57
C VAL A 38 10.58 30.81 -22.87
N LEU A 39 11.43 31.12 -21.89
CA LEU A 39 11.33 32.31 -21.04
C LEU A 39 11.15 33.64 -21.81
N PRO A 40 11.92 33.94 -22.87
CA PRO A 40 11.79 35.22 -23.57
C PRO A 40 10.43 35.44 -24.22
N ALA A 41 9.82 34.38 -24.76
CA ALA A 41 8.51 34.43 -25.39
C ALA A 41 7.42 34.63 -24.33
N VAL A 42 7.43 33.78 -23.29
CA VAL A 42 6.46 33.84 -22.19
C VAL A 42 6.42 35.23 -21.53
N LEU A 43 7.58 35.82 -21.24
CA LEU A 43 7.65 37.17 -20.64
C LEU A 43 7.03 38.26 -21.51
N ARG A 44 7.23 38.20 -22.83
CA ARG A 44 6.76 39.24 -23.76
C ARG A 44 5.29 39.08 -24.09
N GLU A 45 4.85 37.84 -24.32
CA GLU A 45 3.46 37.52 -24.65
C GLU A 45 2.50 37.77 -23.47
N SER A 46 3.01 37.70 -22.24
CA SER A 46 2.24 37.93 -21.01
C SER A 46 2.31 39.37 -20.48
N ASP A 47 2.87 40.32 -21.24
CA ASP A 47 3.12 41.69 -20.79
C ASP A 47 3.86 41.74 -19.43
N TRP A 48 4.87 40.89 -19.29
CA TRP A 48 5.74 40.78 -18.12
C TRP A 48 5.01 40.36 -16.82
N LYS A 49 3.78 39.84 -16.94
CA LYS A 49 3.04 39.24 -15.83
C LYS A 49 3.13 37.73 -15.95
N ILE A 50 3.92 37.13 -15.07
CA ILE A 50 4.17 35.70 -15.07
C ILE A 50 3.94 35.10 -13.68
N THR A 51 3.75 33.79 -13.65
CA THR A 51 3.80 32.98 -12.43
C THR A 51 5.03 32.07 -12.50
N LEU A 52 5.75 31.94 -11.39
CA LEU A 52 6.88 31.02 -11.27
C LEU A 52 6.45 29.80 -10.47
N LEU A 53 6.74 28.61 -11.03
CA LEU A 53 6.60 27.37 -10.29
C LEU A 53 7.93 27.04 -9.60
N LEU A 54 7.93 27.06 -8.27
CA LEU A 54 9.10 26.84 -7.44
C LEU A 54 9.04 25.47 -6.78
N LEU A 55 10.13 24.71 -6.92
CA LEU A 55 10.34 23.47 -6.18
C LEU A 55 11.20 23.76 -4.95
N HIS A 56 10.68 23.45 -3.76
CA HIS A 56 11.41 23.67 -2.53
C HIS A 56 12.68 22.82 -2.41
N GLY A 57 13.72 23.42 -1.83
CA GLY A 57 14.97 22.73 -1.47
C GLY A 57 14.72 21.52 -0.55
N ARG A 58 15.56 20.48 -0.69
CA ARG A 58 15.42 19.24 0.12
C ARG A 58 15.62 19.54 1.60
N ARG A 59 16.52 20.47 1.90
CA ARG A 59 16.77 21.02 3.23
C ARG A 59 16.27 22.46 3.28
N GLN A 60 16.01 22.96 4.49
CA GLN A 60 15.56 24.35 4.68
C GLN A 60 16.59 25.39 4.21
N GLU A 61 17.86 25.01 4.22
CA GLU A 61 18.99 25.87 3.86
C GLU A 61 19.35 25.81 2.38
N GLU A 62 18.71 24.93 1.61
CA GLU A 62 18.89 24.84 0.16
C GLU A 62 17.95 25.84 -0.54
N PRO A 63 18.42 26.57 -1.56
CA PRO A 63 17.58 27.46 -2.34
C PRO A 63 16.51 26.67 -3.12
N ASP A 64 15.37 27.31 -3.34
CA ASP A 64 14.34 26.78 -4.21
C ASP A 64 14.84 26.67 -5.66
N ARG A 65 14.12 25.90 -6.48
CA ARG A 65 14.45 25.71 -7.90
C ARG A 65 13.28 26.14 -8.75
N ILE A 66 13.53 27.01 -9.73
CA ILE A 66 12.54 27.37 -10.74
C ILE A 66 12.38 26.18 -11.67
N ILE A 67 11.20 25.55 -11.62
CA ILE A 67 10.86 24.41 -12.48
C ILE A 67 10.02 24.83 -13.68
N ASP A 68 9.23 25.90 -13.57
CA ASP A 68 8.44 26.41 -14.69
C ASP A 68 8.17 27.92 -14.64
N VAL A 69 7.83 28.49 -15.80
CA VAL A 69 7.35 29.88 -15.93
C VAL A 69 6.09 29.90 -16.78
N GLU A 70 5.00 30.39 -16.18
CA GLU A 70 3.68 30.42 -16.80
C GLU A 70 3.24 31.86 -17.12
N ALA A 71 2.47 32.02 -18.20
CA ALA A 71 1.94 33.32 -18.60
C ALA A 71 0.75 33.73 -17.73
N GLY A 72 0.76 34.96 -17.23
CA GLY A 72 -0.30 35.51 -16.38
C GLY A 72 -0.23 35.04 -14.93
N ASP A 73 -1.34 35.22 -14.23
CA ASP A 73 -1.53 34.73 -12.85
C ASP A 73 -2.22 33.36 -12.88
N THR A 74 -1.47 32.33 -12.55
CA THR A 74 -1.93 30.94 -12.48
C THR A 74 -1.92 30.40 -11.05
N THR A 75 -1.66 31.24 -10.05
CA THR A 75 -1.42 30.85 -8.66
C THR A 75 -2.58 30.05 -8.04
N ALA A 76 -3.81 30.26 -8.51
CA ALA A 76 -4.99 29.51 -8.07
C ALA A 76 -5.01 28.04 -8.55
N ARG A 77 -4.19 27.65 -9.52
CA ARG A 77 -4.18 26.31 -10.15
C ARG A 77 -2.84 25.62 -9.89
N LEU A 78 -2.67 25.12 -8.67
CA LEU A 78 -1.46 24.44 -8.26
C LEU A 78 -1.81 23.02 -7.78
N TYR A 79 -1.57 22.02 -8.62
CA TYR A 79 -1.98 20.65 -8.33
C TYR A 79 -0.80 19.69 -8.14
N GLY A 80 -0.95 18.75 -7.22
CA GLY A 80 -0.03 17.63 -7.02
C GLY A 80 -0.75 16.30 -7.14
N LEU A 81 -0.06 15.27 -7.63
CA LEU A 81 -0.58 13.92 -7.73
C LEU A 81 0.15 12.99 -6.76
N ALA A 82 -0.57 12.45 -5.78
CA ALA A 82 -0.12 11.34 -4.94
C ALA A 82 -0.43 10.02 -5.67
N VAL A 83 0.54 9.12 -5.76
CA VAL A 83 0.39 7.82 -6.43
C VAL A 83 0.90 6.69 -5.54
N ASP A 84 0.05 5.71 -5.30
CA ASP A 84 0.42 4.44 -4.69
C ASP A 84 0.52 3.36 -5.78
N ILE A 85 1.71 2.77 -5.94
CA ILE A 85 2.03 1.78 -6.96
C ILE A 85 2.05 0.41 -6.32
N GLY A 86 0.86 -0.14 -6.08
CA GLY A 86 0.70 -1.50 -5.60
C GLY A 86 1.05 -2.54 -6.68
N THR A 87 1.43 -3.73 -6.24
CA THR A 87 1.61 -4.89 -7.14
C THR A 87 0.33 -5.15 -7.92
N THR A 88 -0.81 -5.01 -7.26
CA THR A 88 -2.10 -5.42 -7.78
C THR A 88 -2.93 -4.25 -8.33
N THR A 89 -2.93 -3.13 -7.62
CA THR A 89 -3.72 -1.93 -7.92
C THR A 89 -2.82 -0.72 -7.80
N CYS A 90 -2.92 0.21 -8.73
CA CYS A 90 -2.36 1.55 -8.59
C CYS A 90 -3.48 2.53 -8.24
N SER A 91 -3.23 3.42 -7.30
CA SER A 91 -4.19 4.45 -6.87
C SER A 91 -3.57 5.83 -7.03
N GLY A 92 -4.35 6.82 -7.46
CA GLY A 92 -3.92 8.19 -7.61
C GLY A 92 -4.90 9.17 -6.97
N VAL A 93 -4.37 10.17 -6.29
CA VAL A 93 -5.14 11.25 -5.65
C VAL A 93 -4.58 12.59 -6.09
N LEU A 94 -5.44 13.41 -6.68
CA LEU A 94 -5.13 14.78 -7.04
C LEU A 94 -5.42 15.70 -5.85
N ILE A 95 -4.44 16.55 -5.54
CA ILE A 95 -4.46 17.47 -4.40
C ILE A 95 -4.30 18.88 -4.94
N ASP A 96 -5.14 19.80 -4.48
CA ASP A 96 -4.88 21.22 -4.60
C ASP A 96 -3.83 21.61 -3.56
N LEU A 97 -2.63 21.98 -4.00
CA LEU A 97 -1.50 22.28 -3.13
C LEU A 97 -1.65 23.64 -2.43
N ASN A 98 -2.56 24.51 -2.88
CA ASN A 98 -2.86 25.75 -2.16
C ASN A 98 -3.68 25.48 -0.90
N SER A 99 -4.65 24.57 -0.98
CA SER A 99 -5.55 24.25 0.14
C SER A 99 -5.21 22.97 0.90
N GLY A 100 -4.36 22.12 0.32
CA GLY A 100 -4.04 20.78 0.83
C GLY A 100 -5.19 19.77 0.68
N LYS A 101 -6.28 20.11 -0.02
CA LYS A 101 -7.46 19.26 -0.14
C LYS A 101 -7.34 18.28 -1.28
N VAL A 102 -7.82 17.06 -1.04
CA VAL A 102 -8.09 16.07 -2.09
C VAL A 102 -9.25 16.57 -2.94
N ILE A 103 -9.04 16.65 -4.26
CA ILE A 103 -10.03 17.15 -5.21
C ILE A 103 -10.53 16.09 -6.19
N ALA A 104 -9.73 15.04 -6.43
CA ALA A 104 -10.14 13.89 -7.22
C ALA A 104 -9.31 12.66 -6.85
N GLU A 105 -9.87 11.48 -7.11
CA GLU A 105 -9.20 10.20 -6.95
C GLU A 105 -9.54 9.26 -8.11
N ALA A 106 -8.61 8.40 -8.48
CA ALA A 106 -8.83 7.32 -9.44
C ALA A 106 -7.96 6.12 -9.07
N SER A 107 -8.39 4.93 -9.47
CA SER A 107 -7.61 3.70 -9.28
C SER A 107 -7.73 2.81 -10.51
N ALA A 108 -6.70 2.02 -10.75
CA ALA A 108 -6.66 1.09 -11.87
C ALA A 108 -5.91 -0.19 -11.49
N TYR A 109 -6.29 -1.30 -12.09
CA TYR A 109 -5.51 -2.54 -12.00
C TYR A 109 -4.12 -2.31 -12.58
N ASN A 110 -3.09 -2.78 -11.88
CA ASN A 110 -1.73 -2.71 -12.38
C ASN A 110 -1.60 -3.61 -13.62
N ALA A 111 -1.36 -3.01 -14.78
CA ALA A 111 -1.33 -3.72 -16.06
C ALA A 111 -0.17 -4.74 -16.16
N GLN A 112 0.77 -4.72 -15.21
CA GLN A 112 1.80 -5.73 -15.06
C GLN A 112 1.26 -7.11 -14.66
N ILE A 113 0.05 -7.21 -14.10
CA ILE A 113 -0.54 -8.48 -13.64
C ILE A 113 -0.56 -9.57 -14.71
N ARG A 114 -0.68 -9.18 -16.00
CA ARG A 114 -0.65 -10.12 -17.15
C ARG A 114 0.71 -10.81 -17.36
N TYR A 115 1.75 -10.34 -16.69
CA TYR A 115 3.13 -10.81 -16.83
C TYR A 115 3.67 -11.44 -15.54
N GLY A 116 2.87 -11.41 -14.47
CA GLY A 116 3.20 -11.95 -13.16
C GLY A 116 2.20 -11.46 -12.12
N GLU A 117 1.61 -12.40 -11.39
CA GLU A 117 0.63 -12.11 -10.34
C GLU A 117 1.29 -11.48 -9.12
N ASP A 118 2.54 -11.85 -8.84
CA ASP A 118 3.34 -11.38 -7.70
C ASP A 118 4.64 -10.66 -8.13
N VAL A 119 5.39 -10.16 -7.16
CA VAL A 119 6.66 -9.46 -7.41
C VAL A 119 7.75 -10.38 -7.97
N ILE A 120 7.80 -11.65 -7.56
CA ILE A 120 8.87 -12.59 -7.95
C ILE A 120 8.74 -12.99 -9.42
N SER A 121 7.53 -13.36 -9.84
CA SER A 121 7.18 -13.68 -11.23
C SER A 121 7.46 -12.50 -12.16
N ARG A 122 7.22 -11.26 -11.71
CA ARG A 122 7.60 -10.05 -12.45
C ARG A 122 9.10 -9.85 -12.56
N ILE A 123 9.88 -10.11 -11.50
CA ILE A 123 11.35 -10.08 -11.58
C ILE A 123 11.84 -11.09 -12.62
N ILE A 124 11.30 -12.31 -12.60
CA ILE A 124 11.66 -13.36 -13.56
C ILE A 124 11.30 -12.93 -14.99
N TYR A 125 10.13 -12.32 -15.19
CA TYR A 125 9.74 -11.79 -16.49
C TYR A 125 10.65 -10.64 -16.96
N ALA A 126 11.04 -9.74 -16.06
CA ALA A 126 11.92 -8.61 -16.35
C ALA A 126 13.26 -9.05 -16.94
N GLY A 127 13.79 -10.19 -16.49
CA GLY A 127 15.03 -10.79 -16.99
C GLY A 127 14.96 -11.36 -18.41
N ARG A 128 13.77 -11.46 -19.02
CA ARG A 128 13.62 -11.89 -20.42
C ARG A 128 14.01 -10.75 -21.39
N PRO A 129 14.43 -11.04 -22.63
CA PRO A 129 14.70 -10.01 -23.63
C PRO A 129 13.51 -9.06 -23.80
N GLY A 130 13.70 -7.77 -23.50
CA GLY A 130 12.65 -6.74 -23.57
C GLY A 130 11.61 -6.78 -22.42
N GLY A 131 11.75 -7.70 -21.46
CA GLY A 131 10.81 -7.89 -20.35
C GLY A 131 10.74 -6.68 -19.43
N LEU A 132 11.89 -6.15 -19.01
CA LEU A 132 11.98 -4.96 -18.15
C LEU A 132 11.26 -3.74 -18.77
N ARG A 133 11.57 -3.41 -20.03
CA ARG A 133 10.92 -2.30 -20.74
C ARG A 133 9.41 -2.52 -20.87
N THR A 134 8.99 -3.76 -21.10
CA THR A 134 7.57 -4.10 -21.17
C THR A 134 6.87 -3.82 -19.84
N LEU A 135 7.43 -4.29 -18.72
CA LEU A 135 6.86 -4.05 -17.39
C LEU A 135 6.86 -2.56 -17.01
N GLN A 136 7.92 -1.82 -17.35
CA GLN A 136 8.02 -0.38 -17.14
C GLN A 136 6.94 0.38 -17.92
N ASN A 137 6.78 0.07 -19.22
CA ASN A 137 5.73 0.66 -20.04
C ASN A 137 4.33 0.38 -19.49
N LYS A 138 4.11 -0.81 -18.89
CA LYS A 138 2.80 -1.19 -18.34
C LYS A 138 2.44 -0.42 -17.08
N VAL A 139 3.37 -0.26 -16.14
CA VAL A 139 3.09 0.56 -14.95
C VAL A 139 2.92 2.04 -15.29
N VAL A 140 3.71 2.56 -16.24
CA VAL A 140 3.53 3.95 -16.73
C VAL A 140 2.20 4.12 -17.44
N ALA A 141 1.77 3.16 -18.26
CA ALA A 141 0.45 3.19 -18.90
C ALA A 141 -0.69 3.20 -17.86
N THR A 142 -0.57 2.42 -16.77
CA THR A 142 -1.53 2.46 -15.67
C THR A 142 -1.57 3.83 -14.98
N ILE A 143 -0.40 4.43 -14.69
CA ILE A 143 -0.34 5.79 -14.10
C ILE A 143 -0.95 6.83 -15.05
N ASN A 144 -0.70 6.73 -16.35
CA ASN A 144 -1.27 7.64 -17.35
C ASN A 144 -2.79 7.50 -17.44
N ALA A 145 -3.34 6.30 -17.34
CA ALA A 145 -4.80 6.10 -17.31
C ALA A 145 -5.43 6.76 -16.07
N ILE A 146 -4.78 6.66 -14.90
CA ILE A 146 -5.19 7.35 -13.67
C ILE A 146 -5.18 8.87 -13.86
N ILE A 147 -4.11 9.41 -14.44
CA ILE A 147 -4.00 10.85 -14.77
C ILE A 147 -5.11 11.28 -15.72
N GLU A 148 -5.37 10.50 -16.77
CA GLU A 148 -6.42 10.79 -17.76
C GLU A 148 -7.81 10.80 -17.12
N ASP A 149 -8.11 9.81 -16.27
CA ASP A 149 -9.41 9.72 -15.58
C ASP A 149 -9.63 10.91 -14.63
N ILE A 150 -8.60 11.29 -13.87
CA ILE A 150 -8.60 12.47 -13.00
C ILE A 150 -8.80 13.75 -13.82
N CYS A 151 -8.01 13.94 -14.88
CA CYS A 151 -8.05 15.13 -15.72
C CYS A 151 -9.41 15.29 -16.41
N ARG A 152 -9.99 14.18 -16.90
CA ARG A 152 -11.33 14.15 -17.49
C ARG A 152 -12.41 14.53 -16.48
N THR A 153 -12.28 14.07 -15.23
CA THR A 153 -13.24 14.34 -14.15
C THR A 153 -13.19 15.81 -13.71
N MET A 154 -11.98 16.36 -13.57
CA MET A 154 -11.76 17.73 -13.10
C MET A 154 -11.75 18.78 -14.23
N ILE A 155 -11.79 18.34 -15.49
CA ILE A 155 -11.69 19.20 -16.68
C ILE A 155 -10.40 20.06 -16.62
N ILE A 156 -9.28 19.40 -16.30
CA ILE A 156 -7.94 19.99 -16.29
C ILE A 156 -7.04 19.30 -17.31
N SER A 157 -5.89 19.89 -17.60
CA SER A 157 -4.85 19.30 -18.43
C SER A 157 -3.89 18.47 -17.57
N PRO A 158 -3.33 17.36 -18.07
CA PRO A 158 -2.19 16.70 -17.43
C PRO A 158 -0.98 17.64 -17.22
N ALA A 159 -0.89 18.72 -18.00
CA ALA A 159 0.12 19.74 -17.82
C ALA A 159 -0.09 20.62 -16.57
N ASP A 160 -1.31 20.66 -16.02
CA ASP A 160 -1.61 21.42 -14.80
C ASP A 160 -1.12 20.70 -13.52
N ILE A 161 -0.76 19.41 -13.61
CA ILE A 161 -0.15 18.67 -12.50
C ILE A 161 1.29 19.11 -12.36
N SER A 162 1.61 19.80 -11.27
CA SER A 162 2.92 20.43 -11.04
C SER A 162 3.97 19.50 -10.42
N TYR A 163 3.53 18.49 -9.66
CA TYR A 163 4.42 17.57 -8.96
C TYR A 163 3.77 16.20 -8.74
N ILE A 164 4.57 15.14 -8.79
CA ILE A 164 4.11 13.78 -8.52
C ILE A 164 4.89 13.21 -7.33
N MET A 165 4.15 12.77 -6.30
CA MET A 165 4.68 12.00 -5.17
C MET A 165 4.22 10.57 -5.32
N ALA A 166 5.14 9.62 -5.34
CA ALA A 166 4.83 8.22 -5.54
C ALA A 166 5.45 7.34 -4.44
N SER A 167 4.78 6.24 -4.14
CA SER A 167 5.22 5.19 -3.22
C SER A 167 4.85 3.83 -3.78
N GLY A 168 5.51 2.79 -3.26
CA GLY A 168 5.32 1.41 -3.69
C GLY A 168 6.49 0.56 -3.21
N ASN A 169 6.29 -0.75 -3.22
CA ASN A 169 7.35 -1.67 -2.81
C ASN A 169 8.60 -1.52 -3.70
N THR A 170 9.72 -2.05 -3.24
CA THR A 170 11.03 -1.87 -3.89
C THR A 170 11.03 -2.35 -5.34
N VAL A 171 10.35 -3.46 -5.64
CA VAL A 171 10.23 -4.00 -7.00
C VAL A 171 9.39 -3.08 -7.88
N MET A 172 8.25 -2.60 -7.40
CA MET A 172 7.40 -1.66 -8.16
C MET A 172 8.15 -0.36 -8.47
N SER A 173 8.91 0.15 -7.52
CA SER A 173 9.75 1.35 -7.70
C SER A 173 10.86 1.13 -8.75
N HIS A 174 11.53 -0.03 -8.74
CA HIS A 174 12.54 -0.38 -9.75
C HIS A 174 11.91 -0.51 -11.14
N LEU A 175 10.77 -1.20 -11.25
CA LEU A 175 10.08 -1.38 -12.52
C LEU A 175 9.58 -0.06 -13.11
N LEU A 176 9.08 0.87 -12.29
CA LEU A 176 8.69 2.21 -12.76
C LEU A 176 9.87 2.97 -13.37
N LEU A 177 11.03 2.91 -12.70
CA LEU A 177 12.24 3.60 -13.13
C LEU A 177 13.00 2.84 -14.23
N GLY A 178 12.55 1.65 -14.64
CA GLY A 178 13.24 0.81 -15.60
C GLY A 178 14.59 0.30 -15.09
N LEU A 179 14.74 0.12 -13.78
CA LEU A 179 15.92 -0.46 -13.15
C LEU A 179 15.80 -1.99 -13.11
N ASP A 180 16.90 -2.70 -13.32
CA ASP A 180 16.94 -4.16 -13.28
C ASP A 180 16.67 -4.66 -11.85
N PRO A 181 15.57 -5.42 -11.62
CA PRO A 181 15.23 -5.90 -10.29
C PRO A 181 15.81 -7.31 -10.01
N LYS A 182 16.62 -7.89 -10.91
CA LYS A 182 17.10 -9.27 -10.82
C LYS A 182 17.66 -9.64 -9.44
N TYR A 183 18.56 -8.80 -8.90
CA TYR A 183 19.28 -9.09 -7.66
C TYR A 183 18.46 -8.87 -6.39
N ILE A 184 17.24 -8.34 -6.49
CA ILE A 184 16.32 -8.18 -5.34
C ILE A 184 15.95 -9.56 -4.77
N ARG A 185 15.76 -10.56 -5.64
CA ARG A 185 15.35 -11.93 -5.24
C ARG A 185 16.51 -12.91 -5.07
N GLU A 186 17.72 -12.52 -5.43
CA GLU A 186 18.90 -13.38 -5.34
C GLU A 186 19.64 -13.04 -4.05
N SER A 187 19.90 -14.03 -3.19
CA SER A 187 20.68 -13.84 -1.98
C SER A 187 22.02 -13.14 -2.31
N PRO A 188 22.41 -12.08 -1.57
CA PRO A 188 21.86 -11.62 -0.29
C PRO A 188 20.75 -10.54 -0.39
N TYR A 189 19.89 -10.62 -1.41
CA TYR A 189 18.66 -9.83 -1.58
C TYR A 189 18.93 -8.32 -1.62
N VAL A 190 19.71 -7.88 -2.61
CA VAL A 190 20.21 -6.49 -2.65
C VAL A 190 19.57 -5.72 -3.80
N PRO A 191 18.79 -4.65 -3.52
CA PRO A 191 18.26 -3.78 -4.56
C PRO A 191 19.36 -2.89 -5.17
N SER A 192 19.14 -2.42 -6.39
CA SER A 192 20.09 -1.53 -7.08
C SER A 192 20.26 -0.20 -6.33
N VAL A 193 19.15 0.37 -5.86
CA VAL A 193 19.10 1.56 -5.02
C VAL A 193 17.91 1.47 -4.07
N SER A 194 18.02 2.08 -2.89
CA SER A 194 16.90 2.25 -1.94
C SER A 194 16.51 3.72 -1.75
N GLN A 195 17.25 4.64 -2.37
CA GLN A 195 16.91 6.06 -2.45
C GLN A 195 16.96 6.48 -3.90
N PHE A 196 15.87 7.09 -4.37
CA PHE A 196 15.70 7.40 -5.77
C PHE A 196 16.05 8.87 -6.06
N PRO A 197 16.66 9.17 -7.22
CA PRO A 197 16.84 10.54 -7.65
C PRO A 197 15.48 11.19 -7.96
N LEU A 198 15.43 12.51 -7.82
CA LEU A 198 14.27 13.25 -8.33
C LEU A 198 14.26 13.13 -9.86
N THR A 199 13.18 12.58 -10.41
CA THR A 199 13.14 12.16 -11.81
C THR A 199 12.17 13.02 -12.61
N LYS A 200 12.50 13.36 -13.87
CA LYS A 200 11.54 14.04 -14.75
C LYS A 200 10.44 13.04 -15.14
N ALA A 201 9.18 13.36 -14.85
CA ALA A 201 8.05 12.46 -15.12
C ALA A 201 7.94 12.10 -16.61
N ALA A 202 8.06 13.11 -17.49
CA ALA A 202 8.05 12.92 -18.94
C ALA A 202 9.17 12.00 -19.44
N GLY A 203 10.32 11.95 -18.76
CA GLY A 203 11.43 11.06 -19.12
C GLY A 203 11.10 9.57 -18.91
N LEU A 204 10.14 9.26 -18.04
CA LEU A 204 9.62 7.91 -17.84
C LEU A 204 8.48 7.56 -18.81
N GLY A 205 7.96 8.52 -19.56
CA GLY A 205 6.76 8.38 -20.38
C GLY A 205 5.45 8.69 -19.64
N ILE A 206 5.52 9.28 -18.44
CA ILE A 206 4.34 9.76 -17.73
C ILE A 206 3.82 11.02 -18.44
N GLN A 207 2.52 11.06 -18.74
CA GLN A 207 1.83 12.18 -19.37
C GLN A 207 1.66 13.31 -18.36
N ALA A 208 2.65 14.17 -18.31
CA ALA A 208 2.66 15.39 -17.50
C ALA A 208 3.51 16.45 -18.22
N HIS A 209 3.48 17.69 -17.74
CA HIS A 209 4.35 18.72 -18.31
C HIS A 209 5.85 18.33 -18.18
N PRO A 210 6.74 18.66 -19.14
CA PRO A 210 8.16 18.26 -19.08
C PRO A 210 8.93 18.76 -17.86
N SER A 211 8.46 19.83 -17.21
CA SER A 211 9.02 20.36 -15.95
C SER A 211 8.64 19.53 -14.72
N VAL A 212 7.65 18.64 -14.82
CA VAL A 212 7.12 17.88 -13.68
C VAL A 212 8.16 16.91 -13.17
N ARG A 213 8.28 16.87 -11.84
CA ARG A 213 9.17 15.98 -11.14
C ARG A 213 8.36 14.92 -10.42
N LEU A 214 8.88 13.69 -10.46
CA LEU A 214 8.39 12.54 -9.73
C LEU A 214 9.37 12.25 -8.60
N PHE A 215 8.85 12.27 -7.37
CA PHE A 215 9.55 11.84 -6.17
C PHE A 215 9.03 10.46 -5.76
N LEU A 216 9.93 9.50 -5.57
CA LEU A 216 9.60 8.19 -5.00
C LEU A 216 10.03 8.13 -3.54
N TYR A 217 9.12 7.65 -2.69
CA TYR A 217 9.47 7.31 -1.32
C TYR A 217 10.64 6.33 -1.28
N PRO A 218 11.62 6.55 -0.37
CA PRO A 218 12.76 5.66 -0.26
C PRO A 218 12.32 4.31 0.30
N CYS A 219 12.99 3.25 -0.14
CA CYS A 219 12.82 1.90 0.36
C CYS A 219 13.78 1.61 1.53
N ILE A 220 13.51 0.54 2.27
CA ILE A 220 14.38 0.04 3.34
C ILE A 220 15.21 -1.14 2.82
N SER A 221 14.56 -2.15 2.25
CA SER A 221 15.17 -3.42 1.83
C SER A 221 14.57 -3.92 0.51
N SER A 222 14.86 -5.17 0.13
CA SER A 222 14.30 -5.81 -1.07
C SER A 222 12.78 -5.97 -1.01
N TYR A 223 12.23 -6.24 0.17
CA TYR A 223 10.80 -6.53 0.36
C TYR A 223 10.08 -5.54 1.29
N VAL A 224 10.80 -4.58 1.89
CA VAL A 224 10.20 -3.45 2.61
C VAL A 224 10.48 -2.17 1.84
N GLY A 225 9.47 -1.66 1.13
CA GLY A 225 9.60 -0.56 0.20
C GLY A 225 9.13 0.80 0.71
N GLY A 226 8.93 1.71 -0.25
CA GLY A 226 8.56 3.10 0.03
C GLY A 226 7.09 3.28 0.43
N ASP A 227 6.23 2.32 0.07
CA ASP A 227 4.86 2.17 0.58
C ASP A 227 4.82 2.06 2.11
N ILE A 228 5.66 1.19 2.68
CA ILE A 228 5.73 1.01 4.13
C ILE A 228 6.30 2.25 4.83
N VAL A 229 7.36 2.84 4.28
CA VAL A 229 7.92 4.09 4.81
C VAL A 229 6.89 5.22 4.76
N ALA A 230 6.10 5.31 3.68
CA ALA A 230 5.01 6.27 3.56
C ALA A 230 3.89 6.02 4.59
N GLY A 231 3.50 4.76 4.81
CA GLY A 231 2.51 4.37 5.81
C GLY A 231 2.93 4.69 7.24
N VAL A 232 4.15 4.31 7.63
CA VAL A 232 4.71 4.63 8.95
C VAL A 232 4.84 6.15 9.15
N HIS A 233 5.24 6.87 8.10
CA HIS A 233 5.30 8.34 8.13
C HIS A 233 3.91 8.96 8.32
N ALA A 234 2.89 8.44 7.63
CA ALA A 234 1.51 8.88 7.79
C ALA A 234 0.98 8.63 9.21
N ALA A 235 1.29 7.45 9.76
CA ALA A 235 0.91 7.01 11.11
C ALA A 235 1.62 7.76 12.25
N GLN A 236 2.68 8.53 11.94
CA GLN A 236 3.48 9.28 12.92
C GLN A 236 4.11 8.41 14.02
N ILE A 237 4.44 7.15 13.74
CA ILE A 237 5.06 6.24 14.71
C ILE A 237 6.39 6.81 15.22
N ALA A 238 7.17 7.43 14.33
CA ALA A 238 8.44 8.09 14.65
C ALA A 238 8.31 9.31 15.61
N LYS A 239 7.10 9.69 16.03
CA LYS A 239 6.82 10.77 16.99
C LYS A 239 6.16 10.28 18.29
N SER A 240 5.90 8.98 18.41
CA SER A 240 5.18 8.37 19.54
C SER A 240 6.14 7.58 20.43
N GLU A 241 5.97 7.66 21.74
CA GLU A 241 6.68 6.78 22.70
C GLU A 241 6.15 5.34 22.65
N LEU A 242 4.86 5.20 22.30
CA LEU A 242 4.14 3.94 22.39
C LEU A 242 4.72 2.89 21.46
N VAL A 243 4.91 1.67 21.97
CA VAL A 243 5.28 0.51 21.16
C VAL A 243 4.11 0.18 20.24
N THR A 244 4.33 0.39 18.95
CA THR A 244 3.30 0.27 17.92
C THR A 244 3.65 -0.83 16.94
N LEU A 245 2.70 -1.73 16.68
CA LEU A 245 2.73 -2.70 15.59
C LEU A 245 1.93 -2.12 14.42
N PHE A 246 2.62 -1.78 13.35
CA PHE A 246 2.03 -1.43 12.07
C PHE A 246 1.97 -2.66 11.18
N ILE A 247 0.79 -2.93 10.62
CA ILE A 247 0.54 -4.08 9.74
C ILE A 247 -0.06 -3.56 8.45
N ASP A 248 0.66 -3.68 7.33
CA ASP A 248 0.10 -3.46 6.00
C ASP A 248 -0.44 -4.79 5.47
N ILE A 249 -1.77 -4.93 5.49
CA ILE A 249 -2.42 -6.15 5.02
C ILE A 249 -2.68 -6.04 3.52
N GLY A 250 -1.65 -6.40 2.77
CA GLY A 250 -1.69 -6.60 1.32
C GLY A 250 -1.05 -7.94 0.92
N THR A 251 -0.63 -8.02 -0.34
CA THR A 251 -0.12 -9.26 -0.96
C THR A 251 1.10 -9.83 -0.24
N ASN A 252 1.93 -8.95 0.33
CA ASN A 252 3.23 -9.27 0.91
C ASN A 252 3.28 -9.17 2.45
N GLY A 253 2.16 -8.82 3.11
CA GLY A 253 2.09 -8.80 4.57
C GLY A 253 3.27 -8.10 5.28
N GLU A 254 3.51 -6.83 4.98
CA GLU A 254 4.60 -6.08 5.61
C GLU A 254 4.25 -5.60 7.03
N ILE A 255 5.21 -5.71 7.94
CA ILE A 255 5.05 -5.36 9.35
C ILE A 255 6.18 -4.47 9.85
N VAL A 256 5.86 -3.55 10.75
CA VAL A 256 6.82 -2.70 11.46
C VAL A 256 6.46 -2.64 12.94
N VAL A 257 7.42 -2.89 13.82
CA VAL A 257 7.28 -2.72 15.27
C VAL A 257 8.24 -1.64 15.73
N GLY A 258 7.76 -0.70 16.56
CA GLY A 258 8.64 0.24 17.22
C GLY A 258 7.95 1.52 17.68
N ASN A 259 8.75 2.55 17.87
CA ASN A 259 8.34 3.85 18.39
C ASN A 259 9.24 4.97 17.81
N LYS A 260 9.31 6.12 18.48
CA LYS A 260 10.14 7.27 18.06
C LYS A 260 11.66 7.01 18.09
N ASP A 261 12.13 6.03 18.87
CA ASP A 261 13.55 5.81 19.14
C ASP A 261 14.13 4.69 18.27
N TRP A 262 13.32 3.68 17.93
CA TRP A 262 13.72 2.55 17.11
C TRP A 262 12.51 1.95 16.38
N MET A 263 12.76 1.36 15.21
CA MET A 263 11.77 0.54 14.51
C MET A 263 12.46 -0.66 13.85
N VAL A 264 11.82 -1.82 13.90
CA VAL A 264 12.21 -3.02 13.15
C VAL A 264 11.10 -3.40 12.19
N SER A 265 11.45 -3.86 10.99
CA SER A 265 10.48 -4.23 9.96
C SER A 265 10.80 -5.57 9.34
N ALA A 266 9.77 -6.24 8.83
CA ALA A 266 9.91 -7.42 8.01
C ALA A 266 8.79 -7.48 6.97
N ALA A 267 9.02 -8.26 5.90
CA ALA A 267 7.97 -8.68 4.98
C ALA A 267 7.65 -10.15 5.24
N CYS A 268 6.38 -10.46 5.47
CA CYS A 268 5.93 -11.83 5.73
C CYS A 268 5.42 -12.44 4.42
N SER A 269 5.86 -13.64 4.05
CA SER A 269 5.30 -14.33 2.87
C SER A 269 3.88 -14.87 3.15
N ALA A 270 2.93 -13.99 3.46
CA ALA A 270 1.54 -14.33 3.74
C ALA A 270 0.80 -14.79 2.48
N GLY A 271 1.21 -14.28 1.31
CA GLY A 271 0.54 -14.56 0.04
C GLY A 271 -0.83 -13.89 -0.07
N PRO A 272 -1.49 -13.97 -1.24
CA PRO A 272 -2.67 -13.18 -1.55
C PRO A 272 -3.99 -13.76 -0.97
N ALA A 273 -3.95 -14.65 0.03
CA ALA A 273 -5.14 -15.34 0.53
C ALA A 273 -6.26 -14.36 0.98
N PHE A 274 -5.89 -13.29 1.68
CA PHE A 274 -6.82 -12.24 2.10
C PHE A 274 -7.25 -11.29 0.97
N GLU A 275 -6.59 -11.34 -0.19
CA GLU A 275 -7.03 -10.68 -1.42
C GLU A 275 -7.86 -11.60 -2.33
N GLY A 276 -8.16 -12.83 -1.86
CA GLY A 276 -8.87 -13.86 -2.62
C GLY A 276 -7.98 -14.71 -3.53
N GLY A 277 -6.66 -14.47 -3.56
CA GLY A 277 -5.73 -15.25 -4.37
C GLY A 277 -5.40 -16.60 -3.72
N GLY A 278 -5.35 -17.67 -4.52
CA GLY A 278 -5.08 -19.02 -4.03
C GLY A 278 -6.26 -19.67 -3.29
N ILE A 279 -7.44 -19.05 -3.31
CA ILE A 279 -8.68 -19.58 -2.74
C ILE A 279 -9.63 -19.91 -3.89
N LYS A 280 -10.23 -21.11 -3.89
CA LYS A 280 -11.01 -21.67 -5.02
C LYS A 280 -12.10 -20.75 -5.53
N TYR A 281 -12.93 -20.23 -4.62
CA TYR A 281 -13.94 -19.21 -4.90
C TYR A 281 -13.54 -17.85 -4.31
N GLY A 282 -12.25 -17.62 -4.11
CA GLY A 282 -11.71 -16.36 -3.64
C GLY A 282 -11.85 -15.27 -4.69
N MET A 283 -12.26 -14.09 -4.26
CA MET A 283 -12.34 -12.90 -5.09
C MET A 283 -12.06 -11.66 -4.26
N ARG A 284 -11.89 -10.52 -4.93
CA ARG A 284 -11.78 -9.24 -4.22
C ARG A 284 -13.12 -8.77 -3.69
N ALA A 285 -13.07 -7.82 -2.77
CA ALA A 285 -14.24 -7.07 -2.33
C ALA A 285 -14.87 -6.32 -3.51
N ALA A 286 -15.91 -6.92 -4.09
CA ALA A 286 -16.70 -6.40 -5.20
C ALA A 286 -18.13 -6.95 -5.09
N ASN A 287 -19.07 -6.39 -5.85
CA ASN A 287 -20.47 -6.84 -5.83
C ASN A 287 -20.58 -8.37 -5.98
N GLY A 288 -21.32 -9.01 -5.07
CA GLY A 288 -21.50 -10.46 -5.01
C GLY A 288 -20.43 -11.19 -4.19
N ALA A 289 -19.35 -10.54 -3.75
CA ALA A 289 -18.43 -11.16 -2.81
C ALA A 289 -19.08 -11.31 -1.43
N ILE A 290 -18.96 -12.50 -0.83
CA ILE A 290 -19.32 -12.74 0.57
C ILE A 290 -18.31 -11.97 1.43
N GLU A 291 -18.79 -11.01 2.22
CA GLU A 291 -17.98 -10.15 3.09
C GLU A 291 -18.09 -10.50 4.57
N ASN A 292 -19.17 -11.19 4.96
CA ASN A 292 -19.38 -11.67 6.31
C ASN A 292 -20.27 -12.93 6.27
N PHE A 293 -20.15 -13.75 7.30
CA PHE A 293 -20.74 -15.08 7.39
C PHE A 293 -21.15 -15.35 8.83
N TYR A 294 -22.30 -15.99 9.03
CA TYR A 294 -22.70 -16.55 10.31
C TYR A 294 -23.27 -17.95 10.06
N ILE A 295 -23.18 -18.82 11.05
CA ILE A 295 -23.70 -20.18 10.95
C ILE A 295 -24.70 -20.47 12.06
N HIS A 296 -25.81 -21.09 11.70
CA HIS A 296 -26.80 -21.49 12.69
C HIS A 296 -26.25 -22.64 13.57
N PRO A 297 -26.26 -22.54 14.91
CA PRO A 297 -25.53 -23.46 15.80
C PRO A 297 -26.05 -24.90 15.80
N VAL A 298 -27.30 -25.12 15.39
CA VAL A 298 -27.94 -26.45 15.34
C VAL A 298 -28.01 -27.03 13.92
N THR A 299 -28.56 -26.27 12.97
CA THR A 299 -28.73 -26.74 11.58
C THR A 299 -27.49 -26.60 10.73
N TYR A 300 -26.49 -25.83 11.18
CA TYR A 300 -25.30 -25.49 10.42
C TYR A 300 -25.60 -24.81 9.08
N ASP A 301 -26.77 -24.18 8.95
CA ASP A 301 -27.10 -23.38 7.77
C ASP A 301 -26.38 -22.02 7.80
N PRO A 302 -25.86 -21.57 6.65
CA PRO A 302 -25.13 -20.33 6.56
C PRO A 302 -26.07 -19.14 6.34
N MET A 303 -25.76 -18.02 6.99
CA MET A 303 -26.27 -16.70 6.67
C MET A 303 -25.14 -15.89 6.03
N LEU A 304 -25.29 -15.58 4.74
CA LEU A 304 -24.29 -14.85 3.96
C LEU A 304 -24.64 -13.37 3.86
N ILE A 305 -23.64 -12.51 4.05
CA ILE A 305 -23.72 -11.08 3.74
C ILE A 305 -22.81 -10.82 2.54
N THR A 306 -23.37 -10.22 1.50
CA THR A 306 -22.66 -9.94 0.25
C THR A 306 -22.58 -8.44 -0.04
N ILE A 307 -21.46 -8.03 -0.61
CA ILE A 307 -21.28 -6.66 -1.12
C ILE A 307 -22.31 -6.41 -2.22
N GLY A 308 -23.01 -5.27 -2.11
CA GLY A 308 -24.09 -4.90 -3.03
C GLY A 308 -25.40 -5.66 -2.79
N ARG A 309 -25.46 -6.57 -1.81
CA ARG A 309 -26.66 -7.35 -1.44
C ARG A 309 -27.28 -8.11 -2.61
N ILE A 310 -26.42 -8.66 -3.46
CA ILE A 310 -26.79 -9.52 -4.59
C ILE A 310 -26.41 -10.98 -4.30
N LYS A 311 -26.84 -11.91 -5.17
CA LYS A 311 -26.44 -13.32 -5.07
C LYS A 311 -24.90 -13.47 -5.00
N PRO A 312 -24.38 -14.39 -4.19
CA PRO A 312 -22.94 -14.54 -4.02
C PRO A 312 -22.29 -15.06 -5.31
N SER A 313 -21.10 -14.56 -5.63
CA SER A 313 -20.24 -15.01 -6.73
C SER A 313 -18.86 -15.49 -6.27
N GLY A 314 -18.54 -15.33 -4.99
CA GLY A 314 -17.29 -15.76 -4.39
C GLY A 314 -17.12 -15.21 -2.97
N ILE A 315 -15.92 -15.35 -2.42
CA ILE A 315 -15.56 -15.04 -1.04
C ILE A 315 -14.46 -13.98 -1.07
N CYS A 316 -14.67 -12.82 -0.43
CA CYS A 316 -13.57 -11.87 -0.22
C CYS A 316 -12.84 -12.13 1.10
N GLY A 317 -11.68 -11.51 1.32
CA GLY A 317 -10.86 -11.85 2.48
C GLY A 317 -11.55 -11.67 3.84
N SER A 318 -12.42 -10.67 4.02
CA SER A 318 -13.17 -10.50 5.27
C SER A 318 -14.18 -11.63 5.45
N GLY A 319 -14.82 -12.03 4.34
CA GLY A 319 -15.67 -13.22 4.29
C GLY A 319 -14.90 -14.50 4.59
N LEU A 320 -13.65 -14.63 4.11
CA LEU A 320 -12.80 -15.78 4.39
C LEU A 320 -12.45 -15.88 5.89
N ILE A 321 -12.06 -14.77 6.51
CA ILE A 321 -11.84 -14.69 7.96
C ILE A 321 -13.13 -15.10 8.69
N SER A 322 -14.27 -14.59 8.24
CA SER A 322 -15.55 -14.82 8.90
C SER A 322 -16.03 -16.25 8.82
N VAL A 323 -15.93 -16.83 7.63
CA VAL A 323 -16.25 -18.24 7.38
C VAL A 323 -15.41 -19.12 8.31
N VAL A 324 -14.09 -18.93 8.35
CA VAL A 324 -13.23 -19.79 9.18
C VAL A 324 -13.49 -19.60 10.68
N ALA A 325 -13.66 -18.35 11.14
CA ALA A 325 -13.95 -18.06 12.55
C ALA A 325 -15.26 -18.74 13.02
N GLU A 326 -16.32 -18.64 12.24
CA GLU A 326 -17.63 -19.19 12.60
C GLU A 326 -17.70 -20.72 12.44
N LEU A 327 -17.00 -21.28 11.44
CA LEU A 327 -16.88 -22.75 11.32
C LEU A 327 -16.10 -23.35 12.50
N LEU A 328 -15.07 -22.64 13.00
CA LEU A 328 -14.33 -23.03 14.19
C LEU A 328 -15.22 -22.96 15.44
N ASP A 329 -15.89 -21.82 15.65
CA ASP A 329 -16.78 -21.58 16.79
C ASP A 329 -17.94 -22.59 16.84
N SER A 330 -18.46 -23.02 15.69
CA SER A 330 -19.52 -24.04 15.59
C SER A 330 -19.00 -25.48 15.68
N GLY A 331 -17.68 -25.70 15.67
CA GLY A 331 -17.06 -27.03 15.63
C GLY A 331 -17.32 -27.80 14.33
N VAL A 332 -17.65 -27.08 13.26
CA VAL A 332 -17.65 -27.63 11.90
C VAL A 332 -16.23 -27.93 11.44
N ILE A 333 -15.27 -27.12 11.89
CA ILE A 333 -13.83 -27.43 11.78
C ILE A 333 -13.18 -27.51 13.16
N ASP A 334 -12.08 -28.26 13.25
CA ASP A 334 -11.20 -28.26 14.42
C ASP A 334 -10.09 -27.19 14.31
N GLN A 335 -9.22 -27.15 15.31
CA GLN A 335 -8.10 -26.20 15.36
C GLN A 335 -7.03 -26.46 14.28
N GLN A 336 -7.06 -27.62 13.62
CA GLN A 336 -6.20 -27.94 12.48
C GLN A 336 -6.87 -27.58 11.14
N GLY A 337 -8.06 -26.96 11.17
CA GLY A 337 -8.80 -26.59 9.99
C GLY A 337 -9.46 -27.76 9.27
N LYS A 338 -9.61 -28.92 9.95
CA LYS A 338 -10.22 -30.12 9.36
C LYS A 338 -11.69 -30.22 9.68
N PHE A 339 -12.48 -30.59 8.67
CA PHE A 339 -13.94 -30.69 8.84
C PHE A 339 -14.31 -31.85 9.77
N ASN A 340 -15.28 -31.61 10.65
CA ASN A 340 -15.85 -32.63 11.50
C ASN A 340 -16.79 -33.54 10.69
N ARG A 341 -16.24 -34.65 10.22
CA ARG A 341 -16.93 -35.64 9.37
C ARG A 341 -18.01 -36.44 10.09
N ASN A 342 -18.12 -36.30 11.42
CA ASN A 342 -19.17 -36.93 12.20
C ASN A 342 -20.46 -36.10 12.22
N LEU A 343 -20.43 -34.86 11.72
CA LEU A 343 -21.63 -34.04 11.55
C LEU A 343 -22.40 -34.54 10.31
N ASP A 344 -23.60 -35.06 10.53
CA ASP A 344 -24.52 -35.46 9.45
C ASP A 344 -25.16 -34.22 8.82
N GLN A 345 -24.42 -33.56 7.93
CA GLN A 345 -24.81 -32.31 7.28
C GLN A 345 -24.55 -32.36 5.77
N PRO A 346 -25.55 -32.08 4.90
CA PRO A 346 -25.39 -32.18 3.45
C PRO A 346 -24.42 -31.13 2.88
N ARG A 347 -24.13 -30.07 3.64
CA ARG A 347 -23.18 -29.03 3.27
C ARG A 347 -21.73 -29.47 3.43
N ILE A 348 -21.46 -30.47 4.27
CA ILE A 348 -20.11 -31.01 4.49
C ILE A 348 -19.99 -32.27 3.63
N ARG A 349 -19.15 -32.21 2.59
CA ARG A 349 -19.01 -33.33 1.64
C ARG A 349 -17.58 -33.49 1.16
N ASP A 350 -17.30 -34.65 0.57
CA ASP A 350 -16.06 -34.89 -0.16
C ASP A 350 -16.16 -34.25 -1.55
N GLY A 351 -15.22 -33.37 -1.86
CA GLY A 351 -15.10 -32.66 -3.13
C GLY A 351 -13.85 -33.07 -3.90
N ARG A 352 -13.61 -32.42 -5.04
CA ARG A 352 -12.43 -32.71 -5.88
C ARG A 352 -11.11 -32.42 -5.16
N ASP A 353 -11.09 -31.40 -4.32
CA ASP A 353 -9.90 -30.85 -3.67
C ASP A 353 -9.84 -31.25 -2.18
N GLY A 354 -10.57 -32.31 -1.81
CA GLY A 354 -10.78 -32.75 -0.43
C GLY A 354 -12.14 -32.32 0.11
N TRP A 355 -12.28 -32.37 1.44
CA TRP A 355 -13.53 -32.00 2.11
C TRP A 355 -13.84 -30.50 1.95
N GLU A 356 -15.12 -30.20 1.79
CA GLU A 356 -15.62 -28.85 1.56
C GLU A 356 -16.92 -28.58 2.31
N TYR A 357 -17.15 -27.31 2.66
CA TYR A 357 -18.42 -26.80 3.16
C TYR A 357 -19.10 -25.93 2.10
N VAL A 358 -20.35 -26.23 1.76
CA VAL A 358 -21.13 -25.47 0.78
C VAL A 358 -21.74 -24.21 1.41
N LEU A 359 -21.17 -23.06 1.06
CA LEU A 359 -21.63 -21.74 1.48
C LEU A 359 -22.93 -21.34 0.78
N ALA A 360 -22.98 -21.51 -0.55
CA ALA A 360 -24.16 -21.23 -1.35
C ALA A 360 -24.36 -22.32 -2.41
N TRP A 361 -25.60 -22.77 -2.58
CA TRP A 361 -25.95 -23.71 -3.63
C TRP A 361 -26.00 -23.02 -5.00
N SER A 362 -25.80 -23.77 -6.07
CA SER A 362 -25.84 -23.28 -7.47
C SER A 362 -27.05 -22.40 -7.79
N GLN A 363 -28.25 -22.78 -7.35
CA GLN A 363 -29.49 -22.03 -7.53
C GLN A 363 -29.50 -20.64 -6.84
N ASP A 364 -28.74 -20.51 -5.76
CA ASP A 364 -28.64 -19.30 -4.93
C ASP A 364 -27.41 -18.45 -5.28
N SER A 365 -26.45 -19.01 -6.03
CA SER A 365 -25.27 -18.30 -6.52
C SER A 365 -25.57 -17.44 -7.76
N LEU A 366 -24.73 -16.44 -8.00
CA LEU A 366 -24.73 -15.63 -9.22
C LEU A 366 -24.05 -16.35 -10.39
N ILE A 367 -23.13 -17.26 -10.10
CA ILE A 367 -22.31 -17.98 -11.09
C ILE A 367 -22.97 -19.28 -11.59
N GLY A 368 -24.08 -19.71 -10.99
CA GLY A 368 -24.78 -20.94 -11.35
C GLY A 368 -24.08 -22.23 -10.89
N GLU A 369 -23.15 -22.13 -9.94
CA GLU A 369 -22.37 -23.23 -9.38
C GLU A 369 -22.38 -23.16 -7.84
N ASP A 370 -22.16 -24.28 -7.16
CA ASP A 370 -22.02 -24.28 -5.71
C ASP A 370 -20.78 -23.48 -5.31
N ILE A 371 -20.93 -22.50 -4.42
CA ILE A 371 -19.80 -21.77 -3.82
C ILE A 371 -19.44 -22.49 -2.53
N VAL A 372 -18.20 -22.96 -2.44
CA VAL A 372 -17.70 -23.78 -1.34
C VAL A 372 -16.41 -23.21 -0.75
N ILE A 373 -16.12 -23.60 0.49
CA ILE A 373 -14.81 -23.44 1.12
C ILE A 373 -14.21 -24.83 1.37
N THR A 374 -12.98 -25.06 0.91
CA THR A 374 -12.30 -26.37 0.99
C THR A 374 -11.27 -26.40 2.12
N GLU A 375 -10.83 -27.59 2.54
CA GLU A 375 -9.70 -27.71 3.47
C GLU A 375 -8.41 -27.09 2.91
N VAL A 376 -8.20 -27.13 1.58
CA VAL A 376 -7.05 -26.49 0.93
C VAL A 376 -7.11 -24.97 1.06
N ASP A 377 -8.30 -24.38 0.94
CA ASP A 377 -8.52 -22.95 1.14
C ASP A 377 -8.24 -22.54 2.59
N ILE A 378 -8.71 -23.35 3.55
CA ILE A 378 -8.46 -23.14 4.99
C ILE A 378 -6.96 -23.26 5.29
N ASP A 379 -6.29 -24.29 4.77
CA ASP A 379 -4.84 -24.48 4.91
C ASP A 379 -4.05 -23.29 4.31
N ASN A 380 -4.48 -22.75 3.16
CA ASN A 380 -3.88 -21.56 2.55
C ASN A 380 -4.03 -20.32 3.43
N MET A 381 -5.23 -20.10 3.99
CA MET A 381 -5.49 -19.00 4.92
C MET A 381 -4.65 -19.14 6.19
N MET A 382 -4.58 -20.35 6.75
CA MET A 382 -3.80 -20.64 7.97
C MET A 382 -2.30 -20.38 7.77
N ARG A 383 -1.75 -20.68 6.58
CA ARG A 383 -0.37 -20.28 6.24
C ARG A 383 -0.21 -18.78 6.17
N ALA A 384 -1.16 -18.07 5.56
CA ALA A 384 -1.11 -16.62 5.43
C ALA A 384 -1.13 -15.93 6.81
N LYS A 385 -2.10 -16.29 7.67
CA LYS A 385 -2.20 -15.74 9.02
C LYS A 385 -1.02 -16.15 9.90
N GLY A 386 -0.54 -17.39 9.75
CA GLY A 386 0.60 -17.91 10.51
C GLY A 386 1.89 -17.16 10.18
N ALA A 387 2.12 -16.82 8.91
CA ALA A 387 3.27 -16.03 8.48
C ALA A 387 3.27 -14.63 9.09
N MET A 388 2.10 -13.98 9.15
CA MET A 388 1.94 -12.68 9.81
C MET A 388 2.19 -12.78 11.31
N TYR A 389 1.51 -13.73 11.99
CA TYR A 389 1.60 -13.88 13.44
C TYR A 389 3.03 -14.17 13.90
N ALA A 390 3.66 -15.14 13.25
CA ALA A 390 5.06 -15.46 13.51
C ALA A 390 5.99 -14.30 13.19
N GLY A 391 5.69 -13.51 12.15
CA GLY A 391 6.48 -12.35 11.78
C GLY A 391 6.54 -11.32 12.90
N TYR A 392 5.38 -10.85 13.38
CA TYR A 392 5.38 -9.82 14.43
C TYR A 392 5.80 -10.36 15.80
N GLN A 393 5.57 -11.64 16.09
CA GLN A 393 6.14 -12.28 17.27
C GLN A 393 7.68 -12.28 17.21
N THR A 394 8.24 -12.67 16.07
CA THR A 394 9.71 -12.67 15.84
C THR A 394 10.29 -11.26 15.95
N LEU A 395 9.59 -10.24 15.42
CA LEU A 395 10.03 -8.85 15.54
C LEU A 395 10.06 -8.39 17.00
N LEU A 396 8.99 -8.65 17.76
CA LEU A 396 8.92 -8.29 19.19
C LEU A 396 10.04 -8.96 19.99
N GLU A 397 10.20 -10.27 19.84
CA GLU A 397 11.20 -11.02 20.60
C GLU A 397 12.64 -10.61 20.25
N SER A 398 12.90 -10.22 18.99
CA SER A 398 14.24 -9.78 18.57
C SER A 398 14.72 -8.50 19.25
N VAL A 399 13.80 -7.69 19.77
CA VAL A 399 14.08 -6.48 20.56
C VAL A 399 13.79 -6.69 22.05
N GLY A 400 13.59 -7.94 22.48
CA GLY A 400 13.37 -8.30 23.88
C GLY A 400 11.98 -7.95 24.40
N LEU A 401 10.99 -7.80 23.52
CA LEU A 401 9.60 -7.51 23.86
C LEU A 401 8.69 -8.70 23.60
N THR A 402 7.49 -8.63 24.16
CA THR A 402 6.41 -9.59 23.99
C THR A 402 5.12 -8.89 23.58
N PHE A 403 4.06 -9.65 23.28
CA PHE A 403 2.73 -9.06 23.01
C PHE A 403 2.17 -8.26 24.18
N ALA A 404 2.60 -8.51 25.42
CA ALA A 404 2.17 -7.75 26.59
C ALA A 404 2.74 -6.32 26.62
N ASP A 405 3.86 -6.09 25.92
CA ASP A 405 4.50 -4.77 25.81
C ASP A 405 3.92 -3.94 24.66
N LEU A 406 3.05 -4.52 23.84
CA LEU A 406 2.48 -3.87 22.68
C LEU A 406 1.29 -3.00 23.10
N GLU A 407 1.38 -1.70 22.84
CA GLU A 407 0.41 -0.71 23.32
C GLU A 407 -0.59 -0.27 22.24
N ARG A 408 -0.25 -0.51 20.97
CA ARG A 408 -1.01 -0.05 19.82
C ARG A 408 -0.81 -0.94 18.60
N VAL A 409 -1.89 -1.22 17.88
CA VAL A 409 -1.85 -1.84 16.55
C VAL A 409 -2.45 -0.88 15.53
N ILE A 410 -1.73 -0.63 14.43
CA ILE A 410 -2.22 0.17 13.30
C ILE A 410 -2.32 -0.74 12.08
N LEU A 411 -3.55 -0.94 11.62
CA LEU A 411 -3.86 -1.69 10.40
C LEU A 411 -3.89 -0.73 9.21
N ALA A 412 -3.11 -1.04 8.19
CA ALA A 412 -3.07 -0.35 6.90
C ALA A 412 -3.44 -1.29 5.76
N GLY A 413 -3.68 -0.70 4.59
CA GLY A 413 -4.09 -1.39 3.39
C GLY A 413 -5.61 -1.37 3.21
N ASN A 414 -6.06 -1.56 1.96
CA ASN A 414 -7.48 -1.51 1.61
C ASN A 414 -8.30 -2.61 2.29
N PHE A 415 -7.64 -3.70 2.69
CA PHE A 415 -8.27 -4.82 3.37
C PHE A 415 -8.70 -4.50 4.81
N GLY A 416 -7.90 -3.72 5.54
CA GLY A 416 -8.09 -3.49 6.96
C GLY A 416 -9.44 -2.83 7.34
N ALA A 417 -10.09 -2.10 6.43
CA ALA A 417 -11.36 -1.42 6.69
C ALA A 417 -12.51 -2.38 6.99
N PHE A 418 -12.40 -3.63 6.52
CA PHE A 418 -13.48 -4.62 6.53
C PHE A 418 -13.18 -5.80 7.47
N ILE A 419 -12.07 -5.74 8.22
CA ILE A 419 -11.70 -6.80 9.15
C ILE A 419 -12.52 -6.65 10.42
N ASP A 420 -13.28 -7.68 10.76
CA ASP A 420 -13.83 -7.83 12.10
C ASP A 420 -12.71 -8.27 13.05
N LEU A 421 -12.38 -7.41 14.02
CA LEU A 421 -11.29 -7.63 14.97
C LEU A 421 -11.50 -8.89 15.80
N GLU A 422 -12.73 -9.18 16.23
CA GLU A 422 -13.02 -10.37 17.02
C GLU A 422 -12.72 -11.62 16.20
N GLN A 423 -13.17 -11.64 14.94
CA GLN A 423 -13.00 -12.80 14.07
C GLN A 423 -11.54 -12.99 13.67
N ALA A 424 -10.81 -11.90 13.44
CA ALA A 424 -9.38 -11.95 13.16
C ALA A 424 -8.54 -12.45 14.36
N ILE A 425 -8.91 -12.06 15.60
CA ILE A 425 -8.29 -12.60 16.82
C ILE A 425 -8.64 -14.09 16.99
N ARG A 426 -9.89 -14.49 16.75
CA ARG A 426 -10.34 -15.90 16.87
C ARG A 426 -9.58 -16.86 15.98
N ILE A 427 -9.21 -16.44 14.77
CA ILE A 427 -8.40 -17.28 13.86
C ILE A 427 -6.90 -17.13 14.11
N GLY A 428 -6.48 -16.24 15.01
CA GLY A 428 -5.08 -15.96 15.31
C GLY A 428 -4.34 -15.19 14.22
N LEU A 429 -5.04 -14.30 13.50
CA LEU A 429 -4.43 -13.36 12.55
C LEU A 429 -3.89 -12.12 13.27
N LEU A 430 -4.59 -11.67 14.32
CA LEU A 430 -4.22 -10.52 15.14
C LEU A 430 -3.92 -10.98 16.58
N PRO A 431 -3.04 -10.27 17.32
CA PRO A 431 -2.79 -10.56 18.72
C PRO A 431 -4.05 -10.33 19.57
N ASP A 432 -4.23 -11.13 20.62
CA ASP A 432 -5.35 -10.95 21.55
C ASP A 432 -5.02 -9.86 22.57
N MET A 433 -5.55 -8.67 22.32
CA MET A 433 -5.35 -7.47 23.13
C MET A 433 -6.62 -6.62 23.14
N ASP A 434 -6.59 -5.48 23.84
CA ASP A 434 -7.74 -4.60 23.94
C ASP A 434 -8.12 -4.05 22.55
N ARG A 435 -9.40 -4.16 22.20
CA ARG A 435 -9.95 -3.78 20.90
C ARG A 435 -9.82 -2.26 20.69
N GLU A 436 -9.78 -1.48 21.77
CA GLU A 436 -9.57 -0.03 21.72
C GLU A 436 -8.14 0.36 21.30
N GLN A 437 -7.18 -0.57 21.31
CA GLN A 437 -5.79 -0.35 20.89
C GLN A 437 -5.57 -0.58 19.39
N PHE A 438 -6.61 -0.98 18.64
CA PHE A 438 -6.54 -1.16 17.20
C PHE A 438 -7.04 0.08 16.46
N TYR A 439 -6.25 0.55 15.50
CA TYR A 439 -6.56 1.70 14.68
C TYR A 439 -6.45 1.34 13.21
N TYR A 440 -7.38 1.83 12.40
CA TYR A 440 -7.32 1.67 10.95
C TYR A 440 -6.85 2.95 10.27
N LEU A 441 -5.79 2.85 9.47
CA LEU A 441 -5.18 4.00 8.78
C LEU A 441 -5.74 4.21 7.37
N GLY A 442 -6.32 3.20 6.74
CA GLY A 442 -6.60 3.23 5.31
C GLY A 442 -5.38 2.85 4.45
N ASN A 443 -5.33 3.38 3.23
CA ASN A 443 -4.15 3.26 2.38
C ASN A 443 -3.02 4.19 2.91
N GLY A 444 -2.18 3.64 3.78
CA GLY A 444 -1.07 4.36 4.40
C GLY A 444 -0.04 4.87 3.39
N SER A 445 0.24 4.09 2.35
CA SER A 445 1.14 4.45 1.24
C SER A 445 0.69 5.75 0.57
N LEU A 446 -0.58 5.81 0.16
CA LEU A 446 -1.17 6.97 -0.49
C LEU A 446 -1.29 8.17 0.45
N LEU A 447 -1.68 7.95 1.71
CA LEU A 447 -1.78 9.00 2.71
C LEU A 447 -0.42 9.65 2.99
N GLY A 448 0.65 8.85 3.05
CA GLY A 448 2.02 9.36 3.17
C GLY A 448 2.42 10.22 1.97
N CYS A 449 2.03 9.83 0.75
CA CYS A 449 2.24 10.66 -0.44
C CYS A 449 1.47 11.99 -0.37
N GLN A 450 0.21 11.97 0.07
CA GLN A 450 -0.60 13.18 0.21
C GLN A 450 0.00 14.16 1.22
N ILE A 451 0.40 13.67 2.39
CA ILE A 451 1.05 14.48 3.44
C ILE A 451 2.33 15.13 2.91
N SER A 452 3.15 14.36 2.19
CA SER A 452 4.42 14.85 1.64
C SER A 452 4.23 15.87 0.51
N LEU A 453 3.08 15.90 -0.15
CA LEU A 453 2.73 16.92 -1.14
C LEU A 453 2.24 18.22 -0.49
N SER A 454 1.43 18.12 0.56
CA SER A 454 0.75 19.27 1.16
C SER A 454 1.53 19.95 2.28
N ASP A 455 2.53 19.28 2.88
CA ASP A 455 3.31 19.81 3.99
C ASP A 455 4.82 19.58 3.80
N VAL A 456 5.54 20.66 3.47
CA VAL A 456 7.00 20.65 3.27
C VAL A 456 7.79 20.27 4.54
N ARG A 457 7.26 20.57 5.74
CA ARG A 457 7.94 20.19 6.99
C ARG A 457 7.82 18.69 7.19
N ARG A 458 6.61 18.14 7.05
CA ARG A 458 6.40 16.69 7.13
C ARG A 458 7.10 15.94 6.02
N PHE A 459 7.16 16.49 4.81
CA PHE A 459 8.03 15.97 3.75
C PHE A 459 9.45 15.80 4.28
N ARG A 460 10.07 16.82 4.89
CA ARG A 460 11.45 16.71 5.43
C ARG A 460 11.57 15.68 6.56
N GLU A 461 10.59 15.59 7.45
CA GLU A 461 10.56 14.62 8.55
C GLU A 461 10.56 13.15 8.09
N ARG A 462 10.06 12.85 6.87
CA ARG A 462 10.06 11.48 6.31
C ARG A 462 11.44 10.81 6.32
N VAL A 463 12.52 11.60 6.28
CA VAL A 463 13.90 11.11 6.29
C VAL A 463 14.21 10.39 7.60
N GLN A 464 13.71 10.90 8.72
CA GLN A 464 13.89 10.30 10.05
C GLN A 464 13.23 8.93 10.13
N VAL A 465 12.02 8.79 9.57
CA VAL A 465 11.28 7.52 9.54
C VAL A 465 12.13 6.42 8.91
N ARG A 466 12.70 6.68 7.72
CA ARG A 466 13.58 5.73 7.04
C ARG A 466 14.83 5.39 7.86
N GLN A 467 15.41 6.35 8.59
CA GLN A 467 16.63 6.14 9.36
C GLN A 467 16.42 5.28 10.61
N LEU A 468 15.21 5.30 11.17
CA LEU A 468 14.84 4.54 12.36
C LEU A 468 14.48 3.08 12.06
N ILE A 469 14.03 2.78 10.84
CA ILE A 469 13.59 1.43 10.45
C ILE A 469 14.80 0.55 10.09
N THR A 470 14.92 -0.58 10.79
CA THR A 470 15.88 -1.65 10.49
C THR A 470 15.14 -2.87 9.95
N ASN A 471 15.51 -3.33 8.75
CA ASN A 471 14.92 -4.53 8.16
C ASN A 471 15.53 -5.80 8.77
N MET A 472 14.67 -6.74 9.14
CA MET A 472 15.02 -8.10 9.50
C MET A 472 14.62 -9.07 8.39
N GLU A 473 15.52 -10.00 8.07
CA GLU A 473 15.21 -11.09 7.14
C GLU A 473 14.67 -12.29 7.94
N LEU A 474 13.37 -12.52 7.86
CA LEU A 474 12.70 -13.57 8.64
C LEU A 474 13.20 -14.97 8.23
N SER A 475 13.60 -15.17 6.97
CA SER A 475 14.13 -16.46 6.50
C SER A 475 15.46 -16.85 7.15
N GLU A 476 16.22 -15.87 7.64
CA GLU A 476 17.50 -16.07 8.34
C GLU A 476 17.33 -16.05 9.87
N ASN A 477 16.12 -15.79 10.38
CA ASN A 477 15.86 -15.82 11.81
C ASN A 477 15.55 -17.26 12.26
N PRO A 478 16.36 -17.86 13.16
CA PRO A 478 16.18 -19.24 13.59
C PRO A 478 14.83 -19.53 14.26
N GLU A 479 14.25 -18.54 14.94
CA GLU A 479 13.01 -18.69 15.71
C GLU A 479 11.77 -18.53 14.84
N PHE A 480 11.87 -17.84 13.69
CA PHE A 480 10.71 -17.57 12.82
C PHE A 480 9.99 -18.85 12.41
N MET A 481 10.73 -19.90 12.02
CA MET A 481 10.11 -21.16 11.60
C MET A 481 9.41 -21.88 12.77
N SER A 482 9.92 -21.76 13.99
CA SER A 482 9.28 -22.30 15.19
C SER A 482 7.94 -21.59 15.45
N HIS A 483 7.97 -20.26 15.46
CA HIS A 483 6.77 -19.43 15.61
C HIS A 483 5.76 -19.67 14.49
N TYR A 484 6.23 -19.80 13.26
CA TYR A 484 5.38 -20.09 12.10
C TYR A 484 4.64 -21.42 12.27
N MET A 485 5.36 -22.48 12.62
CA MET A 485 4.74 -23.79 12.85
C MET A 485 3.73 -23.77 14.02
N ALA A 486 4.02 -23.02 15.09
CA ALA A 486 3.08 -22.84 16.20
C ALA A 486 1.83 -22.04 15.79
N ALA A 487 1.97 -21.12 14.83
CA ALA A 487 0.90 -20.30 14.30
C ALA A 487 0.07 -20.97 13.18
N LEU A 488 0.37 -22.21 12.78
CA LEU A 488 -0.44 -22.99 11.83
C LEU A 488 -1.62 -23.74 12.48
N PHE A 489 -2.15 -23.23 13.59
CA PHE A 489 -3.34 -23.76 14.29
C PHE A 489 -4.32 -22.62 14.54
N LEU A 490 -5.60 -22.89 14.79
CA LEU A 490 -6.62 -21.87 15.06
C LEU A 490 -6.95 -21.79 16.57
N PRO A 491 -6.71 -20.66 17.26
CA PRO A 491 -5.92 -19.50 16.82
C PRO A 491 -4.40 -19.75 16.83
N HIS A 492 -3.91 -20.66 17.67
CA HIS A 492 -2.48 -20.94 17.86
C HIS A 492 -2.29 -22.23 18.68
N THR A 493 -1.12 -22.88 18.60
CA THR A 493 -0.81 -24.05 19.46
C THR A 493 -0.76 -23.67 20.95
N ASP A 494 -0.23 -22.48 21.24
CA ASP A 494 -0.24 -21.90 22.59
C ASP A 494 -1.47 -21.02 22.80
N MET A 495 -2.47 -21.58 23.48
CA MET A 495 -3.71 -20.88 23.82
C MET A 495 -3.53 -19.80 24.89
N SER A 496 -2.38 -19.73 25.58
CA SER A 496 -2.14 -18.67 26.57
C SER A 496 -1.99 -17.28 25.92
N LEU A 497 -1.62 -17.25 24.63
CA LEU A 497 -1.55 -16.03 23.82
C LEU A 497 -2.93 -15.50 23.38
N PHE A 498 -3.99 -16.29 23.57
CA PHE A 498 -5.36 -15.97 23.16
C PHE A 498 -6.36 -16.22 24.29
N PRO A 499 -6.24 -15.51 25.43
CA PRO A 499 -7.11 -15.72 26.58
C PRO A 499 -8.59 -15.54 26.25
N SER A 500 -8.98 -14.53 25.44
CA SER A 500 -10.39 -14.30 25.10
C SER A 500 -10.97 -15.43 24.24
N VAL A 501 -10.16 -16.01 23.35
CA VAL A 501 -10.58 -17.15 22.51
C VAL A 501 -10.66 -18.43 23.33
N ARG A 502 -9.68 -18.66 24.22
CA ARG A 502 -9.66 -19.82 25.12
C ARG A 502 -10.91 -19.84 26.00
N ASP A 503 -11.24 -18.71 26.63
CA ASP A 503 -12.36 -18.62 27.56
C ASP A 503 -13.69 -18.84 26.79
N ARG A 504 -13.83 -18.30 25.58
CA ARG A 504 -14.98 -18.53 24.69
C ARG A 504 -15.13 -20.01 24.27
N LEU A 505 -14.03 -20.69 23.95
CA LEU A 505 -14.06 -22.11 23.58
C LEU A 505 -14.31 -23.01 24.80
N ALA A 506 -13.93 -22.59 26.01
CA ALA A 506 -14.21 -23.32 27.24
C ALA A 506 -15.70 -23.31 27.58
N ASP A 507 -16.41 -22.19 27.36
CA ASP A 507 -17.86 -22.06 27.57
C ASP A 507 -18.72 -22.98 26.67
N ARG A 508 -18.13 -23.68 25.68
CA ARG A 508 -18.79 -24.70 24.85
C ARG A 508 -18.88 -26.08 25.49
N ASN A 509 -17.98 -26.41 26.40
CA ASN A 509 -17.90 -27.72 27.07
C ASN A 509 -18.61 -27.69 28.41
#